data_AF-A0A081MZL0-F1
#
_entry.id   AF-A0A081MZL0-F1
#
_cell.length_a   1.000
_cell.length_b   1.000
_cell.length_c   1.000
_cell.angle_alpha   90.00
_cell.angle_beta   90.00
_cell.angle_gamma   90.00
#
_symmetry.space_group_name_H-M   'P 1'
#
loop_
_entity.id
_entity.type
_entity.pdbx_description
1 polymer ?
#
loop_
_entity_poly.entity_id
_entity_poly.type
_entity_poly.pdbx_seq_one_letter_code
_entity_poly.pdbx_strand_id
1 'polypeptide(L)'
;MPHSALDKQNSDHLFIPDLCHTSAVFILVLVAELFVLIQVLAFPGSHGFDWNRLAITSLFVQWIALCSAAVLCRLRLLLKHSPITVIVSAVLATVLIITLTVTLLAQWFLWKDAFLLTFPDWTQLLRHAFIALIMTAMLLRYFYIQHEASRQTVANANARFQALQARIRPHFLFNSMNIIASLIHIDQDKAEEAVEDLSDLFRSSLQEAGDLIALSREIELCKGYLRIEKHRLGERLNSEWRLHNLPEPLPVTLTIPPLTLQPVIENAVYHGIQPRENGGTVSVDIALGNDKVTIRVQNPVPDNSEQAVERGNRLALDNIRSRLQLLYGHHASIDTHLTLNNGTEIYETIISYPENKLSTA
;
A
#
# COMPACT_ATOMS: atom_id res chain seq x y z
N MET A 1 -8.09 -5.00 -25.84
CA MET A 1 -6.99 -4.01 -25.89
C MET A 1 -7.25 -2.88 -24.90
N PRO A 2 -6.66 -2.94 -23.69
CA PRO A 2 -6.47 -1.74 -22.87
C PRO A 2 -5.08 -1.76 -22.24
N HIS A 3 -4.02 -1.57 -23.03
CA HIS A 3 -2.65 -1.41 -22.52
C HIS A 3 -2.09 0.00 -22.73
N SER A 4 -2.80 0.90 -23.41
CA SER A 4 -2.29 2.22 -23.78
C SER A 4 -2.52 3.34 -22.74
N ALA A 5 -3.34 3.11 -21.72
CA ALA A 5 -3.63 4.12 -20.70
C ALA A 5 -2.65 4.08 -19.52
N LEU A 6 -2.10 2.90 -19.18
CA LEU A 6 -1.17 2.72 -18.06
C LEU A 6 0.25 3.16 -18.39
N ASP A 7 0.65 3.12 -19.66
CA ASP A 7 2.00 3.50 -20.09
C ASP A 7 2.20 5.03 -20.17
N LYS A 8 1.10 5.79 -20.29
CA LYS A 8 1.14 7.26 -20.33
C LYS A 8 1.52 7.88 -18.98
N GLN A 9 1.24 7.19 -17.86
CA GLN A 9 1.55 7.69 -16.52
C GLN A 9 3.02 7.50 -16.11
N ASN A 10 3.77 6.64 -16.80
CA ASN A 10 5.15 6.33 -16.41
C ASN A 10 6.19 7.30 -17.00
N SER A 11 5.77 8.23 -17.85
CA SER A 11 6.66 9.05 -18.68
C SER A 11 6.92 10.49 -18.18
N ASP A 12 6.31 10.90 -17.06
CA ASP A 12 6.40 12.27 -16.53
C ASP A 12 7.06 12.39 -15.15
N HIS A 13 7.54 11.29 -14.56
CA HIS A 13 8.29 11.32 -13.30
C HIS A 13 9.77 11.61 -13.55
N LEU A 14 10.06 12.75 -14.19
CA LEU A 14 11.41 13.29 -14.20
C LEU A 14 11.72 13.76 -12.77
N PHE A 15 12.78 13.19 -12.20
CA PHE A 15 13.32 13.49 -10.88
C PHE A 15 13.55 14.98 -10.57
N ILE A 16 13.77 15.80 -11.60
CA ILE A 16 14.01 17.24 -11.49
C ILE A 16 12.66 17.96 -11.56
N PRO A 17 12.40 18.96 -10.69
CA PRO A 17 11.24 19.83 -10.81
C PRO A 17 11.15 20.42 -12.20
N ASP A 18 9.94 20.69 -12.64
CA ASP A 18 9.74 21.50 -13.82
C ASP A 18 10.16 22.95 -13.55
N LEU A 19 11.45 23.24 -13.71
CA LEU A 19 12.02 24.59 -13.62
C LEU A 19 11.49 25.52 -14.74
N CYS A 20 10.68 25.02 -15.67
CA CYS A 20 9.94 25.84 -16.64
C CYS A 20 8.63 26.39 -16.05
N HIS A 21 8.13 25.84 -14.94
CA HIS A 21 6.90 26.30 -14.32
C HIS A 21 7.16 27.51 -13.41
N THR A 22 6.27 28.50 -13.45
CA THR A 22 6.42 29.77 -12.72
C THR A 22 6.56 29.59 -11.20
N SER A 23 5.87 28.60 -10.64
CA SER A 23 5.96 28.23 -9.22
C SER A 23 7.35 27.72 -8.81
N ALA A 24 8.01 26.92 -9.65
CA ALA A 24 9.35 26.40 -9.38
C ALA A 24 10.40 27.52 -9.45
N VAL A 25 10.28 28.43 -10.42
CA VAL A 25 11.13 29.62 -10.53
C VAL A 25 10.94 30.54 -9.32
N PHE A 26 9.72 30.74 -8.85
CA PHE A 26 9.44 31.53 -7.66
C PHE A 26 10.10 30.96 -6.40
N ILE A 27 10.00 29.64 -6.18
CA ILE A 27 10.69 28.97 -5.06
C ILE A 27 12.21 29.11 -5.19
N LEU A 28 12.75 28.95 -6.39
CA LEU A 28 14.19 29.12 -6.64
C LEU A 28 14.66 30.54 -6.27
N VAL A 29 13.92 31.58 -6.67
CA VAL A 29 14.23 32.98 -6.32
C VAL A 29 14.15 33.19 -4.80
N LEU A 30 13.12 32.66 -4.13
CA LEU A 30 13.00 32.77 -2.67
C LEU A 30 14.16 32.09 -1.93
N VAL A 31 14.56 30.88 -2.35
CA VAL A 31 15.68 30.15 -1.74
C VAL A 31 17.00 30.88 -1.99
N ALA A 32 17.19 31.42 -3.19
CA ALA A 32 18.36 32.24 -3.53
C ALA A 32 18.45 33.49 -2.66
N GLU A 33 17.33 34.20 -2.46
CA GLU A 33 17.29 35.41 -1.66
C GLU A 33 17.50 35.14 -0.16
N LEU A 34 16.91 34.06 0.35
CA LEU A 34 17.13 33.61 1.72
C LEU A 34 18.61 33.27 1.96
N PHE A 35 19.25 32.59 1.00
CA PHE A 35 20.67 32.30 1.06
C PHE A 35 21.52 33.58 1.10
N VAL A 36 21.22 34.55 0.23
CA VAL A 36 21.91 35.85 0.19
C VAL A 36 21.73 36.59 1.51
N LEU A 37 20.51 36.61 2.07
CA LEU A 37 20.22 37.26 3.34
C LEU A 37 21.04 36.63 4.48
N ILE A 38 21.07 35.29 4.56
CA ILE A 38 21.88 34.56 5.54
C ILE A 38 23.37 34.91 5.38
N GLN A 39 23.87 34.97 4.15
CA GLN A 39 25.28 35.31 3.89
C GLN A 39 25.63 36.73 4.35
N VAL A 40 24.76 37.72 4.12
CA VAL A 40 24.98 39.11 4.55
C VAL A 40 24.89 39.25 6.07
N LEU A 41 23.94 38.56 6.70
CA LEU A 41 23.81 38.55 8.16
C LEU A 41 24.99 37.88 8.87
N ALA A 42 25.61 36.87 8.24
CA ALA A 42 26.78 36.19 8.80
C ALA A 42 28.05 37.07 8.80
N PHE A 43 28.14 38.08 7.94
CA PHE A 43 29.28 38.98 7.83
C PHE A 43 28.85 40.45 7.80
N PRO A 44 28.37 41.00 8.94
CA PRO A 44 27.89 42.37 9.02
C PRO A 44 29.01 43.38 8.74
N GLY A 45 28.63 44.53 8.19
CA GLY A 45 29.56 45.64 7.94
C GLY A 45 29.95 46.36 9.23
N SER A 46 30.92 47.27 9.13
CA SER A 46 31.42 48.06 10.27
C SER A 46 30.36 48.93 10.96
N HIS A 47 29.26 49.25 10.27
CA HIS A 47 28.15 50.07 10.77
C HIS A 47 26.82 49.29 10.90
N GLY A 48 26.86 47.96 10.96
CA GLY A 48 25.66 47.12 11.05
C GLY A 48 25.29 46.48 9.70
N PHE A 49 24.01 46.52 9.35
CA PHE A 49 23.50 45.84 8.15
C PHE A 49 23.93 46.56 6.86
N ASP A 50 24.61 45.84 5.97
CA ASP A 50 25.16 46.35 4.71
C ASP A 50 24.15 46.16 3.57
N TRP A 51 23.26 47.15 3.41
CA TRP A 51 22.24 47.15 2.35
C TRP A 51 22.84 47.11 0.93
N ASN A 52 24.00 47.74 0.72
CA ASN A 52 24.65 47.76 -0.58
C ASN A 52 25.19 46.38 -0.95
N ARG A 53 25.83 45.70 0.02
CA ARG A 53 26.25 44.31 -0.15
C ARG A 53 25.08 43.41 -0.47
N LEU A 54 23.96 43.53 0.26
CA LEU A 54 22.73 42.76 -0.01
C LEU A 54 22.26 42.95 -1.46
N ALA A 55 22.13 44.19 -1.92
CA ALA A 55 21.63 44.47 -3.27
C ALA A 55 22.53 43.87 -4.37
N ILE A 56 23.85 44.01 -4.22
CA ILE A 56 24.81 43.51 -5.23
C ILE A 56 24.90 41.98 -5.21
N THR A 57 24.92 41.36 -4.03
CA THR A 57 24.96 39.88 -3.92
C THR A 57 23.63 39.26 -4.37
N SER A 58 22.51 39.90 -4.06
CA SER A 58 21.17 39.50 -4.53
C SER A 58 21.11 39.48 -6.06
N LEU A 59 21.46 40.60 -6.69
CA LEU A 59 21.50 40.71 -8.15
C LEU A 59 22.40 39.64 -8.78
N PHE A 60 23.58 39.42 -8.22
CA PHE A 60 24.55 38.43 -8.71
C PHE A 60 24.00 36.99 -8.62
N VAL A 61 23.50 36.59 -7.45
CA VAL A 61 22.98 35.23 -7.22
C VAL A 61 21.71 34.97 -8.04
N GLN A 62 20.81 35.95 -8.13
CA GLN A 62 19.59 35.84 -8.93
C GLN A 62 19.89 35.66 -10.41
N TRP A 63 20.89 36.37 -10.95
CA TRP A 63 21.29 36.21 -12.34
C TRP A 63 21.79 34.80 -12.63
N ILE A 64 22.63 34.24 -11.74
CA ILE A 64 23.11 32.86 -11.85
C ILE A 64 21.95 31.86 -11.78
N ALA A 65 21.05 32.02 -10.79
CA ALA A 65 19.93 31.11 -10.57
C ALA A 65 18.97 31.10 -11.76
N LEU A 66 18.58 32.28 -12.26
CA LEU A 66 17.64 32.42 -13.38
C LEU A 66 18.24 31.96 -14.70
N CYS A 67 19.49 32.29 -15.00
CA CYS A 67 20.18 31.77 -16.18
C CYS A 67 20.30 30.24 -16.12
N SER A 68 20.64 29.67 -14.96
CA SER A 68 20.71 28.22 -14.78
C SER A 68 19.35 27.57 -14.99
N ALA A 69 18.28 28.10 -14.40
CA ALA A 69 16.92 27.61 -14.61
C ALA A 69 16.50 27.65 -16.08
N ALA A 70 16.79 28.75 -16.79
CA ALA A 70 16.46 28.90 -18.20
C ALA A 70 17.19 27.88 -19.09
N VAL A 71 18.49 27.66 -18.85
CA VAL A 71 19.28 26.66 -19.61
C VAL A 71 18.79 25.25 -19.29
N LEU A 72 18.58 24.92 -18.01
CA LEU A 72 18.07 23.60 -17.60
C LEU A 72 16.68 23.32 -18.14
N CYS A 73 15.80 24.32 -18.20
CA CYS A 73 14.48 24.20 -18.83
C CYS A 73 14.59 23.80 -20.30
N ARG A 74 15.51 24.42 -21.07
CA ARG A 74 15.76 24.04 -22.48
C ARG A 74 16.38 22.64 -22.59
N LEU A 75 17.34 22.33 -21.72
CA LEU A 75 18.07 21.06 -21.72
C LEU A 75 17.17 19.87 -21.33
N ARG A 76 16.10 20.12 -20.57
CA ARG A 76 15.11 19.11 -20.15
C ARG A 76 14.51 18.34 -21.32
N LEU A 77 14.25 19.02 -22.45
CA LEU A 77 13.70 18.38 -23.66
C LEU A 77 14.66 17.33 -24.24
N LEU A 78 15.96 17.60 -24.16
CA LEU A 78 17.01 16.70 -24.66
C LEU A 78 17.28 15.55 -23.67
N LEU A 79 17.13 15.82 -22.37
CA LEU A 79 17.45 14.88 -21.29
C LEU A 79 16.30 13.94 -20.88
N LYS A 80 15.10 14.06 -21.48
CA LYS A 80 13.89 13.31 -21.06
C LYS A 80 14.09 11.78 -21.04
N HIS A 81 14.93 11.25 -21.92
CA HIS A 81 15.17 9.80 -22.06
C HIS A 81 16.54 9.35 -21.54
N SER A 82 17.29 10.25 -20.89
CA SER A 82 18.63 9.94 -20.40
C SER A 82 18.61 9.28 -19.02
N PRO A 83 19.62 8.46 -18.66
CA PRO A 83 19.73 7.89 -17.32
C PRO A 83 19.96 8.99 -16.28
N ILE A 84 19.57 8.73 -15.03
CA ILE A 84 19.63 9.71 -13.94
C ILE A 84 21.04 10.27 -13.71
N THR A 85 22.09 9.49 -13.96
CA THR A 85 23.49 9.92 -13.83
C THR A 85 23.85 11.02 -14.84
N VAL A 86 23.36 10.91 -16.08
CA VAL A 86 23.56 11.92 -17.13
C VAL A 86 22.77 13.18 -16.81
N ILE A 87 21.57 13.03 -16.26
CA ILE A 87 20.73 14.15 -15.83
C ILE A 87 21.43 14.93 -14.70
N VAL A 88 21.92 14.24 -13.67
CA VAL A 88 22.60 14.87 -12.53
C VAL A 88 23.91 15.55 -12.96
N SER A 89 24.71 14.90 -13.82
CA SER A 89 25.95 15.50 -14.31
C SER A 89 25.69 16.73 -15.16
N ALA A 90 24.65 16.71 -16.01
CA ALA A 90 24.26 17.86 -16.81
C ALA A 90 23.79 19.05 -15.96
N VAL A 91 23.04 18.81 -14.88
CA VAL A 91 22.64 19.86 -13.93
C VAL A 91 23.86 20.49 -13.26
N LEU A 92 24.73 19.67 -12.68
CA LEU A 92 25.93 20.14 -12.00
C LEU A 92 26.86 20.92 -12.94
N ALA A 93 27.08 20.40 -14.15
CA ALA A 93 27.90 21.07 -15.15
C ALA A 93 27.31 22.42 -15.57
N THR A 94 26.00 22.48 -15.81
CA THR A 94 25.32 23.73 -16.22
C THR A 94 25.45 24.82 -15.17
N VAL A 95 25.13 24.51 -13.90
CA VAL A 95 25.22 25.49 -12.81
C VAL A 95 26.66 25.93 -12.60
N LEU A 96 27.63 24.99 -12.67
CA LEU A 96 29.04 25.30 -12.50
C LEU A 96 29.55 26.23 -13.62
N ILE A 97 29.27 25.90 -14.89
CA ILE A 97 29.69 26.72 -16.04
C ILE A 97 29.12 28.13 -15.92
N ILE A 98 27.82 28.27 -15.66
CA ILE A 98 27.17 29.57 -15.52
C ILE A 98 27.77 30.36 -14.36
N THR A 99 27.98 29.73 -13.20
CA THR A 99 28.59 30.38 -12.03
C THR A 99 29.99 30.90 -12.36
N LEU A 100 30.83 30.10 -13.00
CA LEU A 100 32.20 30.49 -13.37
C LEU A 100 32.18 31.62 -14.41
N THR A 101 31.35 31.52 -15.46
CA THR A 101 31.24 32.55 -16.50
C THR A 101 30.75 33.89 -15.93
N VAL A 102 29.71 33.88 -15.10
CA VAL A 102 29.17 35.10 -14.48
C VAL A 102 30.18 35.71 -13.50
N THR A 103 30.90 34.88 -12.74
CA THR A 103 31.97 35.37 -11.83
C THR A 103 33.11 36.03 -12.59
N LEU A 104 33.60 35.41 -13.68
CA LEU A 104 34.65 35.98 -14.53
C LEU A 104 34.19 37.27 -15.21
N LEU A 105 32.95 37.33 -15.68
CA LEU A 105 32.39 38.53 -16.30
C LEU A 105 32.25 39.68 -15.30
N ALA A 106 31.87 39.38 -14.04
CA ALA A 106 31.82 40.36 -12.96
C ALA A 106 33.22 40.89 -12.61
N GLN A 107 34.23 40.02 -12.51
CA GLN A 107 35.62 40.42 -12.29
C GLN A 107 36.14 41.31 -13.43
N TRP A 108 35.86 40.92 -14.69
CA TRP A 108 36.22 41.70 -15.86
C TRP A 108 35.57 43.09 -15.87
N PHE A 109 34.29 43.18 -15.52
CA PHE A 109 33.55 44.44 -15.50
C PHE A 109 34.06 45.38 -14.39
N LEU A 110 34.32 44.86 -13.19
CA LEU A 110 34.78 45.64 -12.05
C LEU A 110 36.24 46.10 -12.18
N TRP A 111 37.08 45.34 -12.88
CA TRP A 111 38.50 45.67 -13.07
C TRP A 111 38.83 46.10 -14.50
N LYS A 112 37.85 46.63 -15.24
CA LYS A 112 37.97 46.96 -16.67
C LYS A 112 39.22 47.79 -17.02
N ASP A 113 39.68 48.67 -16.13
CA ASP A 113 40.85 49.53 -16.34
C ASP A 113 42.20 48.85 -16.02
N ALA A 114 42.21 47.70 -15.32
CA ALA A 114 43.40 47.00 -14.87
C ALA A 114 43.41 45.48 -15.19
N PHE A 115 42.41 44.99 -15.93
CA PHE A 115 42.17 43.55 -16.14
C PHE A 115 43.32 42.82 -16.85
N LEU A 116 44.00 43.47 -17.80
CA LEU A 116 45.15 42.87 -18.50
C LEU A 116 46.40 42.74 -17.60
N LEU A 117 46.47 43.47 -16.49
CA LEU A 117 47.60 43.51 -15.56
C LEU A 117 47.33 42.75 -14.25
N THR A 118 46.07 42.43 -13.96
CA THR A 118 45.65 41.81 -12.69
C THR A 118 45.17 40.40 -12.96
N PHE A 119 45.82 39.39 -12.38
CA PHE A 119 45.40 38.00 -12.50
C PHE A 119 44.01 37.79 -11.90
N PRO A 120 43.18 36.87 -12.45
CA PRO A 120 41.90 36.52 -11.85
C PRO A 120 42.04 36.14 -10.37
N ASP A 121 41.12 36.59 -9.52
CA ASP A 121 41.07 36.11 -8.15
C ASP A 121 40.54 34.66 -8.13
N TRP A 122 41.49 33.72 -8.20
CA TRP A 122 41.24 32.29 -8.14
C TRP A 122 40.58 31.86 -6.83
N THR A 123 40.81 32.57 -5.73
CA THR A 123 40.23 32.24 -4.42
C THR A 123 38.73 32.52 -4.41
N GLN A 124 38.32 33.66 -4.98
CA GLN A 124 36.91 34.00 -5.17
C GLN A 124 36.21 33.02 -6.12
N LEU A 125 36.86 32.64 -7.23
CA LEU A 125 36.32 31.71 -8.20
C LEU A 125 36.06 30.32 -7.59
N LEU A 126 37.05 29.78 -6.86
CA LEU A 126 36.91 28.51 -6.14
C LEU A 126 35.79 28.57 -5.11
N ARG A 127 35.72 29.65 -4.31
CA ARG A 127 34.67 29.82 -3.30
C ARG A 127 33.27 29.80 -3.91
N HIS A 128 33.03 30.53 -5.00
CA HIS A 128 31.73 30.52 -5.67
C HIS A 128 31.40 29.16 -6.29
N ALA A 129 32.39 28.47 -6.88
CA ALA A 129 32.21 27.12 -7.41
C ALA A 129 31.80 26.12 -6.31
N PHE A 130 32.47 26.13 -5.15
CA PHE A 130 32.12 25.27 -4.02
C PHE A 130 30.71 25.55 -3.48
N ILE A 131 30.37 26.83 -3.27
CA ILE A 131 29.03 27.22 -2.81
C ILE A 131 27.96 26.74 -3.79
N ALA A 132 28.15 26.96 -5.10
CA ALA A 132 27.20 26.55 -6.12
C ALA A 132 27.04 25.01 -6.17
N LEU A 133 28.13 24.26 -6.04
CA LEU A 133 28.09 22.80 -6.01
C LEU A 133 27.33 22.28 -4.77
N ILE A 134 27.60 22.82 -3.59
CA ILE A 134 26.94 22.43 -2.34
C ILE A 134 25.45 22.71 -2.42
N MET A 135 25.07 23.93 -2.83
CA MET A 135 23.65 24.32 -2.97
C MET A 135 22.92 23.43 -3.98
N THR A 136 23.54 23.18 -5.14
CA THR A 136 22.95 22.31 -6.17
C THR A 136 22.81 20.87 -5.67
N ALA A 137 23.80 20.35 -4.95
CA ALA A 137 23.75 19.00 -4.38
C ALA A 137 22.66 18.87 -3.30
N MET A 138 22.52 19.86 -2.42
CA MET A 138 21.44 19.89 -1.41
C MET A 138 20.06 19.93 -2.07
N LEU A 139 19.88 20.75 -3.09
CA LEU A 139 18.63 20.88 -3.84
C LEU A 139 18.27 19.58 -4.57
N LEU A 140 19.24 18.95 -5.24
CA LEU A 140 19.06 17.63 -5.87
C LEU A 140 18.72 16.54 -4.85
N ARG A 141 19.36 16.56 -3.66
CA ARG A 141 19.06 15.61 -2.57
C ARG A 141 17.65 15.81 -2.02
N TYR A 142 17.21 17.06 -1.86
CA TYR A 142 15.86 17.39 -1.43
C TYR A 142 14.82 16.81 -2.41
N PHE A 143 14.99 17.07 -3.72
CA PHE A 143 14.09 16.52 -4.73
C PHE A 143 14.14 15.00 -4.82
N TYR A 144 15.30 14.38 -4.56
CA TYR A 144 15.40 12.93 -4.45
C TYR A 144 14.50 12.35 -3.37
N ILE A 145 14.60 12.92 -2.17
CA ILE A 145 13.82 12.45 -1.02
C ILE A 145 12.32 12.67 -1.27
N GLN A 146 11.96 13.83 -1.83
CA GLN A 146 10.56 14.14 -2.14
C GLN A 146 9.96 13.20 -3.19
N HIS A 147 10.71 12.91 -4.25
CA HIS A 147 10.29 11.97 -5.30
C HIS A 147 10.11 10.55 -4.75
N GLU A 148 11.06 10.07 -3.93
CA GLU A 148 10.99 8.76 -3.31
C GLU A 148 9.77 8.63 -2.38
N ALA A 149 9.51 9.65 -1.55
CA ALA A 149 8.34 9.69 -0.66
C ALA A 149 7.01 9.63 -1.43
N SER A 150 6.92 10.33 -2.56
CA SER A 150 5.73 10.27 -3.42
C SER A 150 5.51 8.88 -4.01
N ARG A 151 6.58 8.22 -4.47
CA ARG A 151 6.49 6.86 -5.03
C ARG A 151 6.05 5.84 -3.99
N GLN A 152 6.58 5.94 -2.77
CA GLN A 152 6.17 5.07 -1.66
C GLN A 152 4.69 5.24 -1.33
N THR A 153 4.18 6.47 -1.34
CA THR A 153 2.76 6.74 -1.06
C THR A 153 1.84 6.08 -2.09
N VAL A 154 2.16 6.22 -3.38
CA VAL A 154 1.38 5.61 -4.47
C VAL A 154 1.49 4.08 -4.44
N ALA A 155 2.69 3.53 -4.21
CA ALA A 155 2.89 2.09 -4.10
C ALA A 155 2.10 1.50 -2.92
N ASN A 156 2.12 2.16 -1.76
CA ASN A 156 1.37 1.76 -0.58
C ASN A 156 -0.15 1.83 -0.82
N ALA A 157 -0.64 2.89 -1.49
CA ALA A 157 -2.04 3.02 -1.84
C ALA A 157 -2.49 1.90 -2.79
N ASN A 158 -1.71 1.61 -3.83
CA ASN A 158 -1.98 0.52 -4.77
C ASN A 158 -1.95 -0.85 -4.08
N ALA A 159 -0.97 -1.10 -3.20
CA ALA A 159 -0.90 -2.33 -2.43
C ALA A 159 -2.10 -2.49 -1.50
N ARG A 160 -2.53 -1.42 -0.82
CA ARG A 160 -3.76 -1.41 0.00
C ARG A 160 -5.01 -1.67 -0.84
N PHE A 161 -5.12 -1.05 -2.01
CA PHE A 161 -6.23 -1.26 -2.92
C PHE A 161 -6.28 -2.70 -3.43
N GLN A 162 -5.14 -3.26 -3.87
CA GLN A 162 -5.06 -4.65 -4.30
C GLN A 162 -5.37 -5.62 -3.15
N ALA A 163 -4.90 -5.34 -1.93
CA ALA A 163 -5.24 -6.13 -0.75
C ALA A 163 -6.74 -6.07 -0.44
N LEU A 164 -7.38 -4.91 -0.60
CA LEU A 164 -8.83 -4.76 -0.43
C LEU A 164 -9.61 -5.50 -1.52
N GLN A 165 -9.16 -5.40 -2.78
CA GLN A 165 -9.76 -6.13 -3.91
C GLN A 165 -9.62 -7.65 -3.73
N ALA A 166 -8.50 -8.12 -3.16
CA ALA A 166 -8.29 -9.53 -2.85
C ALA A 166 -9.22 -10.06 -1.73
N ARG A 167 -9.71 -9.18 -0.84
CA ARG A 167 -10.67 -9.56 0.21
C ARG A 167 -12.08 -9.84 -0.31
N ILE A 168 -12.43 -9.34 -1.50
CA ILE A 168 -13.71 -9.59 -2.14
C ILE A 168 -13.50 -10.64 -3.24
N ARG A 169 -14.09 -11.84 -3.10
CA ARG A 169 -14.08 -12.85 -4.17
C ARG A 169 -15.05 -12.42 -5.29
N PRO A 170 -14.58 -11.92 -6.44
CA PRO A 170 -15.48 -11.35 -7.45
C PRO A 170 -16.43 -12.42 -7.99
N HIS A 171 -15.96 -13.65 -8.12
CA HIS A 171 -16.79 -14.76 -8.59
C HIS A 171 -17.95 -15.09 -7.66
N PHE A 172 -17.69 -15.13 -6.34
CA PHE A 172 -18.76 -15.33 -5.35
C PHE A 172 -19.81 -14.22 -5.51
N LEU A 173 -19.39 -12.95 -5.52
CA LEU A 173 -20.28 -11.81 -5.70
C LEU A 173 -21.15 -11.94 -6.96
N PHE A 174 -20.55 -12.20 -8.12
CA PHE A 174 -21.32 -12.35 -9.36
C PHE A 174 -22.30 -13.52 -9.29
N ASN A 175 -21.90 -14.66 -8.72
CA ASN A 175 -22.78 -15.81 -8.56
C ASN A 175 -23.95 -15.52 -7.61
N SER A 176 -23.68 -14.89 -6.46
CA SER A 176 -24.71 -14.52 -5.49
C SER A 176 -25.73 -13.56 -6.12
N MET A 177 -25.27 -12.56 -6.87
CA MET A 177 -26.17 -11.63 -7.58
C MET A 177 -27.04 -12.33 -8.62
N ASN A 178 -26.49 -13.28 -9.38
CA ASN A 178 -27.25 -14.05 -10.36
C ASN A 178 -28.31 -14.94 -9.68
N ILE A 179 -27.97 -15.56 -8.55
CA ILE A 179 -28.90 -16.37 -7.77
C ILE A 179 -30.02 -15.49 -7.20
N ILE A 180 -29.69 -14.35 -6.60
CA ILE A 180 -30.68 -13.38 -6.12
C ILE A 180 -31.61 -12.96 -7.26
N ALA A 181 -31.06 -12.62 -8.44
CA ALA A 181 -31.87 -12.24 -9.60
C ALA A 181 -32.85 -13.35 -10.02
N SER A 182 -32.43 -14.62 -9.94
CA SER A 182 -33.31 -15.75 -10.21
C SER A 182 -34.38 -15.97 -9.12
N LEU A 183 -34.02 -15.76 -7.85
CA LEU A 183 -34.92 -15.91 -6.70
C LEU A 183 -36.05 -14.87 -6.71
N ILE A 184 -35.80 -13.64 -7.18
CA ILE A 184 -36.82 -12.57 -7.25
C ILE A 184 -38.10 -13.05 -7.96
N HIS A 185 -37.98 -13.91 -8.97
CA HIS A 185 -39.12 -14.41 -9.73
C HIS A 185 -39.74 -15.69 -9.15
N ILE A 186 -39.06 -16.39 -8.24
CA ILE A 186 -39.46 -17.69 -7.70
C ILE A 186 -39.98 -17.55 -6.27
N ASP A 187 -39.23 -16.85 -5.43
CA ASP A 187 -39.42 -16.73 -3.99
C ASP A 187 -38.79 -15.41 -3.52
N GLN A 188 -39.63 -14.37 -3.42
CA GLN A 188 -39.18 -13.02 -3.11
C GLN A 188 -38.60 -12.92 -1.68
N ASP A 189 -39.17 -13.65 -0.72
CA ASP A 189 -38.72 -13.63 0.68
C ASP A 189 -37.29 -14.18 0.79
N LYS A 190 -36.98 -15.27 0.07
CA LYS A 190 -35.61 -15.80 -0.01
C LYS A 190 -34.65 -14.89 -0.77
N ALA A 191 -35.14 -14.15 -1.77
CA ALA A 191 -34.32 -13.17 -2.46
C ALA A 191 -33.93 -12.01 -1.52
N GLU A 192 -34.86 -11.55 -0.68
CA GLU A 192 -34.62 -10.53 0.34
C GLU A 192 -33.61 -11.03 1.39
N GLU A 193 -33.82 -12.24 1.95
CA GLU A 193 -32.89 -12.86 2.90
C GLU A 193 -31.47 -12.98 2.30
N ALA A 194 -31.36 -13.42 1.03
CA ALA A 194 -30.07 -13.54 0.36
C ALA A 194 -29.37 -12.18 0.14
N VAL A 195 -30.12 -11.10 -0.06
CA VAL A 195 -29.57 -9.73 -0.15
C VAL A 195 -29.08 -9.25 1.21
N GLU A 196 -29.82 -9.51 2.28
CA GLU A 196 -29.41 -9.20 3.64
C GLU A 196 -28.13 -9.95 4.02
N ASP A 197 -28.08 -11.26 3.77
CA ASP A 197 -26.92 -12.11 4.01
C ASP A 197 -25.69 -11.62 3.25
N LEU A 198 -25.86 -11.28 1.96
CA LEU A 198 -24.78 -10.75 1.14
C LEU A 198 -24.28 -9.41 1.67
N SER A 199 -25.19 -8.53 2.10
CA SER A 199 -24.87 -7.22 2.68
C SER A 199 -24.08 -7.35 3.98
N ASP A 200 -24.45 -8.30 4.83
CA ASP A 200 -23.78 -8.59 6.09
C ASP A 200 -22.37 -9.16 5.89
N LEU A 201 -22.20 -10.08 4.92
CA LEU A 201 -20.89 -10.59 4.50
C LEU A 201 -19.99 -9.48 3.99
N PHE A 202 -20.51 -8.58 3.14
CA PHE A 202 -19.73 -7.43 2.66
C PHE A 202 -19.33 -6.50 3.79
N ARG A 203 -20.27 -6.16 4.67
CA ARG A 203 -19.99 -5.29 5.82
C ARG A 203 -18.87 -5.86 6.70
N SER A 204 -18.90 -7.17 6.96
CA SER A 204 -17.85 -7.87 7.70
C SER A 204 -16.49 -7.83 6.98
N SER A 205 -16.46 -8.09 5.67
CA SER A 205 -15.20 -8.08 4.89
C SER A 205 -14.51 -6.71 4.81
N LEU A 206 -15.28 -5.62 4.97
CA LEU A 206 -14.79 -4.24 4.98
C LEU A 206 -14.38 -3.74 6.37
N GLN A 207 -14.66 -4.48 7.46
CA GLN A 207 -14.20 -4.08 8.79
C GLN A 207 -12.67 -4.09 8.88
N GLU A 208 -12.12 -3.14 9.64
CA GLU A 208 -10.68 -3.05 9.85
C GLU A 208 -10.15 -4.31 10.56
N ALA A 209 -8.98 -4.77 10.14
CA ALA A 209 -8.33 -5.92 10.74
C ALA A 209 -7.78 -5.53 12.13
N GLY A 210 -8.55 -5.80 13.18
CA GLY A 210 -8.09 -5.54 14.55
C GLY A 210 -9.15 -5.73 15.63
N ASP A 211 -10.41 -5.43 15.33
CA ASP A 211 -11.49 -5.55 16.30
C ASP A 211 -11.97 -7.00 16.39
N LEU A 212 -11.99 -7.55 17.61
CA LEU A 212 -12.60 -8.85 17.87
C LEU A 212 -14.13 -8.74 17.75
N ILE A 213 -14.76 -9.76 17.18
CA ILE A 213 -16.22 -9.85 17.10
C ILE A 213 -16.72 -11.01 17.96
N ALA A 214 -17.98 -10.97 18.37
CA ALA A 214 -18.60 -12.10 19.06
C ALA A 214 -18.58 -13.35 18.17
N LEU A 215 -18.25 -14.52 18.74
CA LEU A 215 -18.24 -15.79 18.03
C LEU A 215 -19.60 -16.08 17.39
N SER A 216 -20.70 -15.71 18.07
CA SER A 216 -22.05 -15.80 17.53
C SER A 216 -22.21 -15.02 16.21
N ARG A 217 -21.59 -13.84 16.08
CA ARG A 217 -21.65 -13.06 14.84
C ARG A 217 -20.86 -13.73 13.72
N GLU A 218 -19.69 -14.27 14.00
CA GLU A 218 -18.90 -15.02 13.01
C GLU A 218 -19.66 -16.28 12.52
N ILE A 219 -20.35 -16.98 13.42
CA ILE A 219 -21.21 -18.13 13.09
C ILE A 219 -22.36 -17.71 12.16
N GLU A 220 -23.06 -16.62 12.48
CA GLU A 220 -24.18 -16.15 11.66
C GLU A 220 -23.74 -15.71 10.26
N LEU A 221 -22.57 -15.06 10.14
CA LEU A 221 -21.98 -14.76 8.83
C LEU A 221 -21.71 -16.04 8.03
N CYS A 222 -21.13 -17.07 8.66
CA CYS A 222 -20.88 -18.35 8.00
C CYS A 222 -22.17 -19.06 7.58
N LYS A 223 -23.23 -18.99 8.38
CA LYS A 223 -24.54 -19.54 8.02
C LYS A 223 -25.16 -18.80 6.83
N GLY A 224 -25.11 -17.47 6.82
CA GLY A 224 -25.58 -16.65 5.69
C GLY A 224 -24.83 -16.98 4.40
N TYR A 225 -23.51 -17.13 4.46
CA TYR A 225 -22.71 -17.62 3.34
C TYR A 225 -23.19 -18.99 2.83
N LEU A 226 -23.40 -19.95 3.74
CA LEU A 226 -23.87 -21.29 3.37
C LEU A 226 -25.30 -21.28 2.82
N ARG A 227 -26.20 -20.40 3.27
CA ARG A 227 -27.54 -20.23 2.69
C ARG A 227 -27.46 -19.74 1.24
N ILE A 228 -26.68 -18.70 0.98
CA ILE A 228 -26.45 -18.19 -0.39
C ILE A 228 -25.90 -19.31 -1.30
N GLU A 229 -24.89 -20.03 -0.82
CA GLU A 229 -24.29 -21.14 -1.58
C GLU A 229 -25.25 -22.33 -1.73
N LYS A 230 -26.16 -22.58 -0.77
CA LYS A 230 -27.19 -23.62 -0.85
C LYS A 230 -28.18 -23.31 -1.97
N HIS A 231 -28.57 -22.04 -2.16
CA HIS A 231 -29.39 -21.66 -3.31
C HIS A 231 -28.70 -21.93 -4.65
N ARG A 232 -27.36 -21.82 -4.71
CA ARG A 232 -26.56 -22.09 -5.90
C ARG A 232 -26.34 -23.57 -6.17
N LEU A 233 -25.99 -24.33 -5.13
CA LEU A 233 -25.62 -25.74 -5.23
C LEU A 233 -26.81 -26.71 -5.04
N GLY A 234 -27.95 -26.20 -4.57
CA GLY A 234 -29.15 -26.98 -4.33
C GLY A 234 -28.91 -28.12 -3.34
N GLU A 235 -29.42 -29.30 -3.66
CA GLU A 235 -29.29 -30.49 -2.81
C GLU A 235 -27.85 -31.00 -2.62
N ARG A 236 -26.90 -30.51 -3.42
CA ARG A 236 -25.49 -30.92 -3.33
C ARG A 236 -24.76 -30.35 -2.11
N LEU A 237 -25.21 -29.22 -1.55
CA LEU A 237 -24.59 -28.65 -0.35
C LEU A 237 -25.48 -28.91 0.85
N ASN A 238 -24.97 -29.59 1.87
CA ASN A 238 -25.61 -29.68 3.18
C ASN A 238 -24.69 -29.08 4.24
N SER A 239 -25.27 -28.58 5.32
CA SER A 239 -24.50 -28.03 6.44
C SER A 239 -25.05 -28.51 7.78
N GLU A 240 -24.17 -28.99 8.64
CA GLU A 240 -24.52 -29.43 10.00
C GLU A 240 -23.72 -28.61 11.01
N TRP A 241 -24.42 -28.08 12.02
CA TRP A 241 -23.82 -27.27 13.08
C TRP A 241 -24.07 -27.95 14.42
N ARG A 242 -23.01 -28.19 15.20
CA ARG A 242 -23.11 -28.78 16.54
C ARG A 242 -22.36 -27.91 17.55
N LEU A 243 -23.07 -27.51 18.59
CA LEU A 243 -22.53 -26.68 19.67
C LEU A 243 -22.47 -27.54 20.94
N HIS A 244 -21.27 -27.71 21.49
CA HIS A 244 -21.01 -28.58 22.63
C HIS A 244 -20.51 -27.75 23.81
N ASN A 245 -21.14 -27.92 24.98
CA ASN A 245 -20.75 -27.27 26.24
C ASN A 245 -20.71 -25.72 26.16
N LEU A 246 -21.50 -25.13 25.27
CA LEU A 246 -21.63 -23.68 25.11
C LEU A 246 -22.93 -23.18 25.77
N PRO A 247 -22.94 -21.97 26.36
CA PRO A 247 -24.18 -21.35 26.81
C PRO A 247 -25.11 -21.04 25.63
N GLU A 248 -26.42 -21.16 25.84
CA GLU A 248 -27.44 -20.74 24.88
C GLU A 248 -28.32 -19.65 25.51
N PRO A 249 -28.30 -18.40 25.00
CA PRO A 249 -27.55 -17.92 23.83
C PRO A 249 -26.03 -17.78 24.09
N LEU A 250 -25.23 -17.82 23.02
CA LEU A 250 -23.78 -17.59 23.12
C LEU A 250 -23.49 -16.18 23.68
N PRO A 251 -22.57 -16.06 24.65
CA PRO A 251 -22.27 -14.77 25.26
C PRO A 251 -21.48 -13.87 24.30
N VAL A 252 -21.78 -12.57 24.32
CA VAL A 252 -21.09 -11.55 23.51
C VAL A 252 -19.61 -11.42 23.88
N THR A 253 -19.24 -11.82 25.11
CA THR A 253 -17.86 -11.82 25.61
C THR A 253 -16.99 -12.91 24.99
N LEU A 254 -17.60 -13.94 24.40
CA LEU A 254 -16.86 -14.97 23.68
C LEU A 254 -16.51 -14.44 22.29
N THR A 255 -15.26 -14.05 22.09
CA THR A 255 -14.84 -13.29 20.90
C THR A 255 -13.79 -14.02 20.06
N ILE A 256 -13.78 -13.70 18.78
CA ILE A 256 -12.87 -14.23 17.78
C ILE A 256 -12.46 -13.10 16.81
N PRO A 257 -11.23 -13.09 16.27
CA PRO A 257 -10.92 -12.19 15.17
C PRO A 257 -11.85 -12.45 13.97
N PRO A 258 -12.40 -11.40 13.33
CA PRO A 258 -13.38 -11.52 12.25
C PRO A 258 -12.78 -12.24 11.05
N LEU A 259 -13.62 -12.91 10.24
CA LEU A 259 -13.18 -13.65 9.05
C LEU A 259 -12.14 -14.74 9.39
N THR A 260 -12.32 -15.42 10.51
CA THR A 260 -11.51 -16.57 10.92
C THR A 260 -12.15 -17.88 10.51
N LEU A 261 -13.46 -18.02 10.75
CA LEU A 261 -14.22 -19.21 10.37
C LEU A 261 -14.66 -19.12 8.91
N GLN A 262 -15.05 -17.92 8.45
CA GLN A 262 -15.58 -17.73 7.10
C GLN A 262 -14.64 -18.27 6.00
N PRO A 263 -13.33 -17.96 5.95
CA PRO A 263 -12.46 -18.50 4.90
C PRO A 263 -12.32 -20.03 4.92
N VAL A 264 -12.43 -20.65 6.11
CA VAL A 264 -12.40 -22.12 6.26
C VAL A 264 -13.67 -22.74 5.68
N ILE A 265 -14.84 -22.15 5.96
CA ILE A 265 -16.12 -22.58 5.39
C ILE A 265 -16.15 -22.36 3.87
N GLU A 266 -15.65 -21.21 3.40
CA GLU A 266 -15.51 -20.91 1.97
C GLU A 266 -14.64 -21.97 1.27
N ASN A 267 -13.53 -22.37 1.89
CA ASN A 267 -12.64 -23.39 1.36
C ASN A 267 -13.31 -24.78 1.35
N ALA A 268 -14.05 -25.13 2.40
CA ALA A 268 -14.81 -26.38 2.47
C ALA A 268 -15.83 -26.51 1.32
N VAL A 269 -16.55 -25.42 1.01
CA VAL A 269 -17.50 -25.41 -0.11
C VAL A 269 -16.77 -25.42 -1.46
N TYR A 270 -15.80 -24.54 -1.67
CA TYR A 270 -15.16 -24.35 -2.98
C TYR A 270 -14.26 -25.53 -3.38
N HIS A 271 -13.46 -26.05 -2.45
CA HIS A 271 -12.53 -27.15 -2.71
C HIS A 271 -13.11 -28.52 -2.41
N GLY A 272 -14.10 -28.63 -1.52
CA GLY A 272 -14.72 -29.89 -1.14
C GLY A 272 -16.02 -30.17 -1.91
N ILE A 273 -17.04 -29.35 -1.69
CA ILE A 273 -18.40 -29.63 -2.16
C ILE A 273 -18.57 -29.35 -3.66
N GLN A 274 -18.15 -28.17 -4.11
CA GLN A 274 -18.38 -27.70 -5.49
C GLN A 274 -17.80 -28.66 -6.56
N PRO A 275 -16.60 -29.24 -6.39
CA PRO A 275 -16.04 -30.18 -7.37
C PRO A 275 -16.64 -31.60 -7.32
N ARG A 276 -17.35 -31.98 -6.24
CA ARG A 276 -17.95 -33.31 -6.08
C ARG A 276 -19.32 -33.38 -6.75
N GLU A 277 -19.52 -34.26 -7.72
CA GLU A 277 -20.81 -34.40 -8.41
C GLU A 277 -21.96 -34.70 -7.43
N ASN A 278 -21.74 -35.66 -6.52
CA ASN A 278 -22.70 -36.04 -5.48
C ASN A 278 -22.82 -35.00 -4.34
N GLY A 279 -22.04 -33.92 -4.38
CA GLY A 279 -22.01 -32.93 -3.32
C GLY A 279 -21.44 -33.48 -2.00
N GLY A 280 -21.95 -32.95 -0.88
CA GLY A 280 -21.60 -33.39 0.46
C GLY A 280 -22.07 -32.46 1.57
N THR A 281 -21.63 -32.78 2.78
CA THR A 281 -21.96 -32.01 4.00
C THR A 281 -20.72 -31.27 4.50
N VAL A 282 -20.89 -29.99 4.82
CA VAL A 282 -19.94 -29.22 5.63
C VAL A 282 -20.40 -29.30 7.08
N SER A 283 -19.61 -29.97 7.92
CA SER A 283 -19.92 -30.13 9.35
C SER A 283 -19.08 -29.16 10.17
N VAL A 284 -19.72 -28.44 11.08
CA VAL A 284 -19.07 -27.49 11.99
C VAL A 284 -19.40 -27.87 13.42
N ASP A 285 -18.39 -28.34 14.15
CA ASP A 285 -18.50 -28.64 15.58
C ASP A 285 -17.74 -27.57 16.36
N ILE A 286 -18.42 -26.91 17.31
CA ILE A 286 -17.82 -25.91 18.18
C ILE A 286 -17.97 -26.39 19.62
N ALA A 287 -16.86 -26.48 20.34
CA ALA A 287 -16.83 -26.92 21.72
C ALA A 287 -16.08 -25.91 22.60
N LEU A 288 -16.60 -25.68 23.80
CA LEU A 288 -15.89 -24.98 24.87
C LEU A 288 -15.46 -25.99 25.94
N GLY A 289 -14.18 -25.98 26.31
CA GLY A 289 -13.66 -26.85 27.36
C GLY A 289 -12.23 -26.47 27.77
N ASN A 290 -11.92 -26.60 29.06
CA ASN A 290 -10.61 -26.24 29.64
C ASN A 290 -10.16 -24.81 29.24
N ASP A 291 -11.07 -23.83 29.35
CA ASP A 291 -10.86 -22.41 28.99
C ASP A 291 -10.41 -22.20 27.53
N LYS A 292 -10.74 -23.15 26.64
CA LYS A 292 -10.44 -23.08 25.21
C LYS A 292 -11.68 -23.33 24.37
N VAL A 293 -11.82 -22.53 23.33
CA VAL A 293 -12.74 -22.78 22.23
C VAL A 293 -12.03 -23.63 21.19
N THR A 294 -12.68 -24.71 20.77
CA THR A 294 -12.24 -25.55 19.66
C THR A 294 -13.32 -25.55 18.59
N ILE A 295 -12.97 -25.12 17.38
CA ILE A 295 -13.84 -25.14 16.21
C ILE A 295 -13.27 -26.17 15.23
N ARG A 296 -14.08 -27.16 14.87
CA ARG A 296 -13.74 -28.19 13.90
C ARG A 296 -14.65 -28.01 12.69
N VAL A 297 -14.05 -27.88 11.50
CA VAL A 297 -14.76 -27.84 10.22
C VAL A 297 -14.35 -29.05 9.40
N GLN A 298 -15.32 -29.83 8.94
CA GLN A 298 -15.09 -31.03 8.14
C GLN A 298 -15.85 -30.95 6.82
N ASN A 299 -15.21 -31.40 5.74
CA ASN A 299 -15.84 -31.57 4.44
C ASN A 299 -15.25 -32.76 3.68
N PRO A 300 -16.01 -33.39 2.79
CA PRO A 300 -15.47 -34.41 1.91
C PRO A 300 -14.48 -33.82 0.89
N VAL A 301 -13.49 -34.63 0.53
CA VAL A 301 -12.47 -34.34 -0.49
C VAL A 301 -12.95 -34.85 -1.85
N PRO A 302 -12.69 -34.18 -2.99
CA PRO A 302 -13.06 -34.69 -4.30
C PRO A 302 -12.32 -35.97 -4.68
N ASP A 303 -13.02 -36.90 -5.34
CA ASP A 303 -12.54 -38.26 -5.64
C ASP A 303 -11.31 -38.32 -6.59
N ASN A 304 -10.95 -37.20 -7.24
CA ASN A 304 -9.82 -37.09 -8.20
C ASN A 304 -8.74 -36.05 -7.79
N SER A 305 -8.59 -35.76 -6.49
CA SER A 305 -7.80 -34.60 -6.04
C SER A 305 -6.30 -34.85 -5.80
N GLU A 306 -5.58 -35.48 -6.73
CA GLU A 306 -4.11 -35.61 -6.60
C GLU A 306 -3.35 -34.26 -6.75
N GLN A 307 -3.98 -33.16 -7.23
CA GLN A 307 -3.22 -31.96 -7.65
C GLN A 307 -3.78 -30.59 -7.22
N ALA A 308 -4.90 -30.48 -6.48
CA ALA A 308 -5.55 -29.18 -6.24
C ALA A 308 -5.40 -28.60 -4.81
N VAL A 309 -4.84 -29.36 -3.85
CA VAL A 309 -4.91 -29.01 -2.41
C VAL A 309 -3.80 -28.04 -1.95
N GLU A 310 -2.71 -27.86 -2.72
CA GLU A 310 -1.45 -27.40 -2.12
C GLU A 310 -1.17 -25.89 -2.06
N ARG A 311 -1.66 -25.04 -2.98
CA ARG A 311 -1.19 -23.63 -3.05
C ARG A 311 -2.20 -22.58 -2.57
N GLY A 312 -3.46 -22.66 -2.98
CA GLY A 312 -4.49 -21.67 -2.60
C GLY A 312 -4.92 -21.79 -1.14
N ASN A 313 -4.99 -23.02 -0.63
CA ASN A 313 -5.47 -23.32 0.73
C ASN A 313 -4.50 -22.82 1.81
N ARG A 314 -3.18 -22.87 1.54
CA ARG A 314 -2.13 -22.48 2.50
C ARG A 314 -2.18 -20.99 2.85
N LEU A 315 -2.34 -20.10 1.88
CA LEU A 315 -2.28 -18.65 2.13
C LEU A 315 -3.38 -18.13 3.09
N ALA A 316 -4.62 -18.60 2.91
CA ALA A 316 -5.74 -18.18 3.76
C ALA A 316 -5.57 -18.71 5.20
N LEU A 317 -5.19 -19.98 5.33
CA LEU A 317 -4.95 -20.61 6.63
C LEU A 317 -3.72 -20.04 7.34
N ASP A 318 -2.67 -19.68 6.60
CA ASP A 318 -1.47 -19.03 7.14
C ASP A 318 -1.79 -17.64 7.67
N ASN A 319 -2.62 -16.86 6.97
CA ASN A 319 -3.09 -15.55 7.46
C ASN A 319 -3.91 -15.69 8.74
N ILE A 320 -4.80 -16.68 8.81
CA ILE A 320 -5.56 -16.99 10.03
C ILE A 320 -4.61 -17.39 11.16
N ARG A 321 -3.64 -18.27 10.89
CA ARG A 321 -2.62 -18.72 11.86
C ARG A 321 -1.84 -17.54 12.42
N SER A 322 -1.28 -16.68 11.57
CA SER A 322 -0.51 -15.51 12.01
C SER A 322 -1.35 -14.56 12.85
N ARG A 323 -2.61 -14.33 12.49
CA ARG A 323 -3.51 -13.46 13.25
C ARG A 323 -3.87 -14.05 14.62
N LEU A 324 -4.16 -15.35 14.69
CA LEU A 324 -4.41 -16.02 15.97
C LEU A 324 -3.17 -16.00 16.86
N GLN A 325 -1.97 -16.21 16.30
CA GLN A 325 -0.71 -16.13 17.02
C GLN A 325 -0.41 -14.71 17.53
N LEU A 326 -0.76 -13.66 16.78
CA LEU A 326 -0.60 -12.27 17.24
C LEU A 326 -1.51 -11.94 18.43
N LEU A 327 -2.70 -12.54 18.51
CA LEU A 327 -3.68 -12.26 19.56
C LEU A 327 -3.54 -13.15 20.79
N TYR A 328 -3.17 -14.42 20.60
CA TYR A 328 -3.18 -15.45 21.63
C TYR A 328 -1.81 -16.13 21.85
N GLY A 329 -0.78 -15.71 21.11
CA GLY A 329 0.55 -16.30 21.17
C GLY A 329 0.53 -17.79 20.82
N HIS A 330 1.31 -18.58 21.57
CA HIS A 330 1.38 -20.03 21.39
C HIS A 330 0.15 -20.81 21.90
N HIS A 331 -0.86 -20.12 22.48
CA HIS A 331 -2.05 -20.78 23.02
C HIS A 331 -3.15 -21.00 21.99
N ALA A 332 -3.01 -20.45 20.78
CA ALA A 332 -3.88 -20.73 19.65
C ALA A 332 -3.17 -21.55 18.57
N SER A 333 -3.90 -22.46 17.94
CA SER A 333 -3.42 -23.27 16.83
C SER A 333 -4.46 -23.38 15.72
N ILE A 334 -3.97 -23.67 14.51
CA ILE A 334 -4.79 -24.09 13.39
C ILE A 334 -4.09 -25.25 12.69
N ASP A 335 -4.76 -26.38 12.71
CA ASP A 335 -4.27 -27.67 12.29
C ASP A 335 -5.21 -28.24 11.23
N THR A 336 -4.65 -28.98 10.27
CA THR A 336 -5.44 -29.58 9.19
C THR A 336 -5.08 -31.05 9.05
N HIS A 337 -6.11 -31.89 8.93
CA HIS A 337 -5.95 -33.33 8.83
C HIS A 337 -6.76 -33.87 7.65
N LEU A 338 -6.23 -34.93 7.04
CA LEU A 338 -6.97 -35.76 6.10
C LEU A 338 -7.26 -37.08 6.80
N THR A 339 -8.54 -37.43 6.90
CA THR A 339 -8.99 -38.67 7.55
C THR A 339 -9.86 -39.46 6.60
N LEU A 340 -9.82 -40.79 6.67
CA LEU A 340 -10.67 -41.65 5.87
C LEU A 340 -11.90 -42.04 6.72
N ASN A 341 -13.10 -41.68 6.28
CA ASN A 341 -14.35 -42.02 6.94
C ASN A 341 -15.26 -42.77 5.98
N ASN A 342 -15.57 -44.04 6.29
CA ASN A 342 -16.44 -44.91 5.47
C ASN A 342 -16.06 -44.94 3.97
N GLY A 343 -14.76 -44.95 3.67
CA GLY A 343 -14.25 -44.97 2.29
C GLY A 343 -14.25 -43.61 1.58
N THR A 344 -14.66 -42.53 2.25
CA THR A 344 -14.56 -41.15 1.75
C THR A 344 -13.47 -40.40 2.50
N GLU A 345 -12.58 -39.72 1.78
CA GLU A 345 -11.62 -38.81 2.40
C GLU A 345 -12.32 -37.55 2.91
N ILE A 346 -12.06 -37.20 4.17
CA ILE A 346 -12.56 -36.02 4.86
C ILE A 346 -11.38 -35.11 5.16
N TYR A 347 -11.50 -33.87 4.70
CA TYR A 347 -10.62 -32.78 5.08
C TYR A 347 -11.17 -32.13 6.35
N GLU A 348 -10.33 -32.05 7.37
CA GLU A 348 -10.66 -31.48 8.66
C GLU A 348 -9.74 -30.29 8.95
N THR A 349 -10.33 -29.18 9.36
CA THR A 349 -9.61 -28.02 9.90
C THR A 349 -10.02 -27.82 11.35
N ILE A 350 -9.05 -27.78 12.26
CA ILE A 350 -9.26 -27.55 13.69
C ILE A 350 -8.63 -26.21 14.06
N ILE A 351 -9.42 -25.30 14.60
CA ILE A 351 -8.98 -24.04 15.18
C ILE A 351 -9.16 -24.14 16.69
N SER A 352 -8.10 -23.90 17.47
CA SER A 352 -8.17 -23.84 18.93
C SER A 352 -7.64 -22.50 19.41
N TYR A 353 -8.34 -21.85 20.34
CA TYR A 353 -7.90 -20.61 20.97
C TYR A 353 -8.46 -20.46 22.40
N PRO A 354 -7.81 -19.67 23.28
CA PRO A 354 -8.33 -19.41 24.62
C PRO A 354 -9.64 -18.64 24.62
N GLU A 355 -10.54 -18.93 25.56
CA GLU A 355 -11.83 -18.24 25.72
C GLU A 355 -11.67 -16.72 25.92
N ASN A 356 -10.64 -16.33 26.68
CA ASN A 356 -10.31 -14.93 26.96
C ASN A 356 -9.00 -14.52 26.30
N LYS A 357 -8.93 -13.26 25.84
CA LYS A 357 -7.66 -12.67 25.38
C LYS A 357 -6.66 -12.73 26.53
N LEU A 358 -5.44 -13.19 26.25
CA LEU A 358 -4.35 -13.08 27.21
C LEU A 358 -4.16 -11.59 27.49
N SER A 359 -4.34 -11.18 28.75
CA SER A 359 -3.89 -9.86 29.20
C SER A 359 -2.40 -9.82 28.92
N THR A 360 -2.00 -8.97 27.97
CA THR A 360 -0.59 -8.63 27.74
C THR A 360 0.02 -8.25 29.08
N ALA A 361 0.91 -9.10 29.60
CA ALA A 361 1.79 -8.78 30.71
C ALA A 361 2.93 -7.90 30.21
#